data_AF-A0A0Q7PDL7-F1
#
_entry.id   AF-A0A0Q7PDL7-F1
#
_cell.length_a   1.000
_cell.length_b   1.000
_cell.length_c   1.000
_cell.angle_alpha   90.00
_cell.angle_beta   90.00
_cell.angle_gamma   90.00
#
_symmetry.space_group_name_H-M   'P 1'
#
loop_
_entity.id
_entity.type
_entity.pdbx_description
1 polymer ?
#
loop_
_entity_poly.entity_id
_entity_poly.type
_entity_poly.pdbx_seq_one_letter_code
_entity_poly.pdbx_strand_id
1 'polypeptide(L)'
;MTRKRRDLDAERRDLTAAAERLLAGTPLRSASGKLTSSELITESGLRRDVVYGEHKDLVDDFKARVKAQDATPSSIARISDENRALRNANDALKKQLAEEHETTKTLTKIVAELSLEVHQAREELAALRQVTHIGTQSPHDRLPGT
;
A
#
# COMPACT_ATOMS: atom_id res chain seq x y z
N MET A 1 41.84 12.90 -51.81
CA MET A 1 41.17 12.50 -50.55
C MET A 1 39.88 11.76 -50.89
N THR A 2 39.92 10.43 -50.87
CA THR A 2 38.77 9.58 -51.20
C THR A 2 37.77 9.69 -50.06
N ARG A 3 36.63 10.38 -50.26
CA ARG A 3 35.52 10.31 -49.29
C ARG A 3 35.13 8.85 -49.19
N LYS A 4 35.39 8.23 -48.02
CA LYS A 4 34.91 6.90 -47.66
C LYS A 4 33.43 6.86 -48.05
N ARG A 5 33.05 5.94 -48.95
CA ARG A 5 31.63 5.77 -49.30
C ARG A 5 30.89 5.51 -48.00
N ARG A 6 29.89 6.36 -47.70
CA ARG A 6 29.02 6.17 -46.54
C ARG A 6 28.26 4.87 -46.76
N ASP A 7 28.25 4.03 -45.74
CA ASP A 7 27.45 2.81 -45.72
C ASP A 7 26.16 3.15 -44.98
N LEU A 8 25.16 3.58 -45.75
CA LEU A 8 23.87 4.03 -45.21
C LEU A 8 23.14 2.91 -44.45
N ASP A 9 23.35 1.66 -44.84
CA ASP A 9 22.72 0.51 -44.19
C ASP A 9 23.38 0.19 -42.84
N ALA A 10 24.70 0.34 -42.75
CA ALA A 10 25.39 0.28 -41.46
C ALA A 10 24.94 1.42 -40.52
N GLU A 11 24.89 2.65 -41.02
CA GLU A 11 24.44 3.81 -40.25
C GLU A 11 23.00 3.65 -39.73
N ARG A 12 22.08 3.21 -40.59
CA ARG A 12 20.68 2.94 -40.22
C ARG A 12 20.56 1.85 -39.14
N ARG A 13 21.36 0.78 -39.25
CA ARG A 13 21.39 -0.28 -38.23
C ARG A 13 21.91 0.25 -36.89
N ASP A 14 22.99 1.02 -36.90
CA ASP A 14 23.58 1.58 -35.69
C ASP A 14 22.62 2.55 -34.98
N LEU A 15 21.91 3.39 -35.74
CA LEU A 15 20.91 4.31 -35.20
C LEU A 15 19.67 3.60 -34.65
N THR A 16 19.22 2.54 -35.33
CA THR A 16 18.08 1.73 -34.87
C THR A 16 18.43 0.99 -33.57
N ALA A 17 19.59 0.35 -33.52
CA ALA A 17 20.04 -0.36 -32.32
C ALA A 17 20.24 0.61 -31.14
N ALA A 18 20.71 1.83 -31.39
CA ALA A 18 20.81 2.88 -30.38
C ALA A 18 19.43 3.31 -29.86
N ALA A 19 18.45 3.47 -30.74
CA ALA A 19 17.07 3.78 -30.35
C ALA A 19 16.48 2.69 -29.47
N GLU A 20 16.65 1.42 -29.82
CA GLU A 20 16.17 0.29 -29.02
C GLU A 20 16.78 0.24 -27.63
N ARG A 21 18.11 0.43 -27.52
CA ARG A 21 18.80 0.47 -26.22
C ARG A 21 18.33 1.62 -25.34
N LEU A 22 18.15 2.80 -25.91
CA LEU A 22 17.63 3.96 -25.15
C LEU A 22 16.20 3.70 -24.67
N LEU A 23 15.31 3.20 -25.53
CA LEU A 23 13.94 2.89 -25.16
C LEU A 23 13.84 1.72 -24.15
N ALA A 24 14.82 0.81 -24.13
CA ALA A 24 14.91 -0.27 -23.15
C ALA A 24 15.61 0.14 -21.84
N GLY A 25 16.15 1.36 -21.75
CA GLY A 25 16.88 1.84 -20.58
C GLY A 25 18.26 1.23 -20.38
N THR A 26 18.88 0.68 -21.44
CA THR A 26 20.21 0.05 -21.41
C THR A 26 21.22 0.77 -22.33
N PRO A 27 21.48 2.08 -22.11
CA PRO A 27 22.42 2.84 -22.94
C PRO A 27 23.86 2.36 -22.76
N LEU A 28 24.65 2.39 -23.83
CA LEU A 28 26.06 2.02 -23.82
C LEU A 28 27.00 3.22 -23.89
N ARG A 29 26.60 4.30 -24.56
CA ARG A 29 27.43 5.50 -24.81
C ARG A 29 26.78 6.76 -24.27
N SER A 30 25.45 6.80 -24.18
CA SER A 30 24.73 7.89 -23.54
C SER A 30 25.01 7.91 -22.03
N ALA A 31 25.51 9.04 -21.52
CA ALA A 31 25.83 9.19 -20.11
C ALA A 31 24.59 9.36 -19.22
N SER A 32 23.53 9.97 -19.75
CA SER A 32 22.31 10.25 -19.00
C SER A 32 21.16 9.30 -19.29
N GLY A 33 21.21 8.58 -20.43
CA GLY A 33 20.13 7.69 -20.87
C GLY A 33 18.81 8.41 -21.22
N LYS A 34 18.80 9.74 -21.29
CA LYS A 34 17.60 10.50 -21.58
C LYS A 34 17.09 10.21 -23.00
N LEU A 35 15.77 10.12 -23.15
CA LEU A 35 15.09 9.86 -24.41
C LEU A 35 15.04 11.10 -25.31
N THR A 36 16.21 11.66 -25.66
CA THR A 36 16.35 12.84 -26.51
C THR A 36 17.09 12.51 -27.80
N SER A 37 16.87 13.31 -28.86
CA SER A 37 17.58 13.12 -30.13
C SER A 37 19.09 13.31 -30.00
N SER A 38 19.56 14.16 -29.09
CA SER A 38 21.00 14.33 -28.85
C SER A 38 21.61 13.07 -28.26
N GLU A 39 20.93 12.45 -27.29
CA GLU A 39 21.39 11.18 -26.69
C GLU A 39 21.30 10.02 -27.69
N LEU A 40 20.30 10.00 -28.58
CA LEU A 40 20.24 9.03 -29.67
C LEU A 40 21.43 9.14 -30.63
N ILE A 41 21.87 10.36 -30.94
CA ILE A 41 23.04 10.61 -31.78
C ILE A 41 24.32 10.15 -31.05
N THR A 42 24.46 10.48 -29.77
CA THR A 42 25.57 10.01 -28.94
C THR A 42 25.61 8.48 -28.83
N GLU A 43 24.46 7.85 -28.64
CA GLU A 43 24.31 6.40 -28.47
C GLU A 43 24.60 5.63 -29.77
N SER A 44 24.23 6.18 -30.92
CA SER A 44 24.55 5.58 -32.23
C SER A 44 26.00 5.81 -32.65
N GLY A 45 26.69 6.78 -32.06
CA GLY A 45 28.05 7.16 -32.45
C GLY A 45 28.14 7.84 -33.81
N LEU A 46 26.99 8.19 -34.41
CA LEU A 46 26.91 8.89 -35.68
C LEU A 46 27.04 10.40 -35.49
N ARG A 47 27.44 11.10 -36.55
CA ARG A 47 27.47 12.57 -36.56
C ARG A 47 26.07 13.13 -36.78
N ARG A 48 25.78 14.26 -36.11
CA ARG A 48 24.50 14.99 -36.24
C ARG A 48 24.13 15.28 -37.69
N ASP A 49 25.07 15.74 -38.50
CA ASP A 49 24.84 16.08 -39.91
C ASP A 49 24.43 14.87 -40.76
N VAL A 50 24.94 13.69 -40.42
CA VAL A 50 24.60 12.43 -41.10
C VAL A 50 23.20 11.98 -40.70
N VAL A 51 22.90 12.02 -39.39
CA VAL A 51 21.61 11.61 -38.85
C VAL A 51 20.47 12.48 -39.40
N TYR A 52 20.59 13.81 -39.36
CA TYR A 52 19.54 14.70 -39.87
C TYR A 52 19.52 14.82 -41.40
N GLY A 53 20.60 14.45 -42.09
CA GLY A 53 20.66 14.44 -43.55
C GLY A 53 19.95 13.24 -44.16
N GLU A 54 20.32 12.03 -43.73
CA GLU A 54 19.89 10.78 -44.38
C GLU A 54 18.90 9.96 -43.55
N HIS A 55 18.89 10.13 -42.21
CA HIS A 55 18.19 9.25 -41.27
C HIS A 55 17.21 10.00 -40.36
N LYS A 56 16.64 11.11 -40.88
CA LYS A 56 15.72 11.97 -40.11
C LYS A 56 14.44 11.23 -39.74
N ASP A 57 13.97 10.34 -40.62
CA ASP A 57 12.84 9.44 -40.40
C ASP A 57 12.97 8.66 -39.09
N LEU A 58 14.15 8.08 -38.82
CA LEU A 58 14.40 7.29 -37.62
C LEU A 58 14.42 8.13 -36.34
N VAL A 59 14.85 9.39 -36.44
CA VAL A 59 14.79 10.33 -35.30
C VAL A 59 13.35 10.70 -34.99
N ASP A 60 12.53 10.91 -36.02
CA ASP A 60 11.13 11.27 -35.86
C ASP A 60 10.31 10.07 -35.34
N ASP A 61 10.58 8.85 -35.82
CA ASP A 61 10.03 7.60 -35.27
C ASP A 61 10.42 7.37 -33.81
N PHE A 62 11.69 7.60 -33.46
CA PHE A 62 12.14 7.54 -32.07
C PHE A 62 11.36 8.52 -31.21
N LYS A 63 11.23 9.80 -31.62
CA LYS A 63 10.44 10.79 -30.87
C LYS A 63 8.97 10.39 -30.75
N ALA A 64 8.38 9.82 -31.80
CA ALA A 64 7.00 9.34 -31.76
C ALA A 64 6.84 8.19 -30.74
N ARG A 65 7.79 7.25 -30.69
CA ARG A 65 7.81 6.16 -29.71
C ARG A 65 8.03 6.65 -28.28
N VAL A 66 8.93 7.62 -28.09
CA VAL A 66 9.14 8.28 -26.79
C VAL A 66 7.85 8.96 -26.36
N LYS A 67 7.23 9.75 -27.23
CA LYS A 67 5.95 10.40 -26.96
C LYS A 67 4.85 9.38 -26.68
N ALA A 68 4.84 8.21 -27.30
CA ALA A 68 3.86 7.15 -27.02
C ALA A 68 4.09 6.48 -25.65
N GLN A 69 5.35 6.31 -25.22
CA GLN A 69 5.67 5.86 -23.86
C GLN A 69 5.30 6.94 -22.82
N ASP A 70 5.71 8.18 -23.08
CA ASP A 70 5.45 9.34 -22.23
C ASP A 70 3.99 9.83 -22.30
N ALA A 71 3.20 9.38 -23.29
CA ALA A 71 1.75 9.64 -23.38
C ALA A 71 0.96 8.94 -22.26
N THR A 72 1.66 8.26 -21.34
CA THR A 72 1.10 7.77 -20.10
C THR A 72 1.53 8.59 -18.86
N PRO A 73 1.01 9.82 -18.64
CA PRO A 73 1.00 10.46 -17.32
C PRO A 73 -0.39 10.51 -16.67
N SER A 74 -1.47 10.18 -17.39
CA SER A 74 -2.83 10.20 -16.83
C SER A 74 -3.11 9.03 -15.90
N SER A 75 -2.55 7.85 -16.18
CA SER A 75 -2.69 6.68 -15.31
C SER A 75 -1.87 6.82 -14.02
N ILE A 76 -0.70 7.46 -14.05
CA ILE A 76 0.13 7.68 -12.85
C ILE A 76 -0.52 8.70 -11.92
N ALA A 77 -1.09 9.79 -12.47
CA ALA A 77 -1.86 10.75 -11.67
C ALA A 77 -3.08 10.07 -11.02
N ARG A 78 -3.81 9.26 -11.80
CA ARG A 78 -4.94 8.47 -11.29
C ARG A 78 -4.53 7.47 -10.21
N ILE A 79 -3.44 6.74 -10.39
CA ILE A 79 -2.89 5.81 -9.40
C ILE A 79 -2.44 6.56 -8.13
N SER A 80 -1.88 7.77 -8.27
CA SER A 80 -1.52 8.60 -7.12
C SER A 80 -2.76 9.05 -6.34
N ASP A 81 -3.82 9.46 -7.05
CA ASP A 81 -5.09 9.86 -6.46
C ASP A 81 -5.81 8.69 -5.77
N GLU A 82 -5.84 7.52 -6.42
CA GLU A 82 -6.38 6.28 -5.85
C GLU A 82 -5.59 5.85 -4.61
N ASN A 83 -4.26 5.93 -4.64
CA ASN A 83 -3.43 5.65 -3.47
C ASN A 83 -3.71 6.61 -2.31
N ARG A 84 -3.90 7.90 -2.61
CA ARG A 84 -4.25 8.90 -1.59
C ARG A 84 -5.62 8.62 -0.99
N ALA A 85 -6.61 8.28 -1.81
CA ALA A 85 -7.94 7.90 -1.36
C ALA A 85 -7.92 6.64 -0.47
N LEU A 86 -7.18 5.61 -0.88
CA LEU A 86 -7.02 4.37 -0.11
C LEU A 86 -6.32 4.59 1.22
N ARG A 87 -5.28 5.44 1.27
CA ARG A 87 -4.60 5.80 2.53
C ARG A 87 -5.56 6.51 3.48
N ASN A 88 -6.31 7.50 3.00
CA ASN A 88 -7.29 8.20 3.82
C ASN A 88 -8.37 7.26 4.35
N ALA A 89 -8.86 6.33 3.53
CA ALA A 89 -9.84 5.33 3.96
C ALA A 89 -9.24 4.38 5.01
N ASN A 90 -7.98 3.96 4.85
CA ASN A 90 -7.30 3.10 5.81
C ASN A 90 -7.12 3.79 7.17
N ASP A 91 -6.75 5.06 7.17
CA ASP A 91 -6.58 5.84 8.39
C ASP A 91 -7.93 6.06 9.11
N ALA A 92 -9.00 6.31 8.35
CA ALA A 92 -10.35 6.39 8.90
C ALA A 92 -10.80 5.06 9.54
N LEU A 93 -10.57 3.93 8.85
CA LEU A 93 -10.88 2.59 9.38
C LEU A 93 -10.08 2.24 10.63
N LYS A 94 -8.79 2.60 10.67
CA LYS A 94 -7.96 2.42 11.87
C LYS A 94 -8.49 3.21 13.06
N LYS A 95 -8.95 4.44 12.83
CA LYS A 95 -9.55 5.27 13.88
C LYS A 95 -10.84 4.64 14.41
N GLN A 96 -11.73 4.19 13.53
CA GLN A 96 -12.95 3.48 13.91
C GLN A 96 -12.64 2.20 14.71
N LEU A 97 -11.66 1.41 14.26
CA LEU A 97 -11.26 0.21 14.97
C LEU A 97 -10.74 0.51 16.39
N ALA A 98 -9.99 1.59 16.56
CA ALA A 98 -9.52 2.02 17.88
C ALA A 98 -10.67 2.46 18.80
N GLU A 99 -11.65 3.20 18.27
CA GLU A 99 -12.85 3.62 19.02
C GLU A 99 -13.69 2.42 19.46
N GLU A 100 -13.90 1.44 18.56
CA GLU A 100 -14.60 0.18 18.88
C GLU A 100 -13.87 -0.65 19.94
N HIS A 101 -12.53 -0.70 19.87
CA HIS A 101 -11.72 -1.40 20.88
C HIS A 101 -11.84 -0.75 22.26
N GLU A 102 -11.80 0.58 22.37
CA GLU A 102 -11.98 1.26 23.67
C GLU A 102 -13.41 1.09 24.21
N THR A 103 -14.40 1.09 23.33
CA THR A 103 -15.80 0.81 23.71
C THR A 103 -15.93 -0.61 24.24
N THR A 104 -15.39 -1.60 23.52
CA THR A 104 -15.40 -3.01 23.92
C THR A 104 -14.71 -3.21 25.26
N LYS A 105 -13.56 -2.56 25.47
CA LYS A 105 -12.82 -2.60 26.74
C LYS A 105 -13.61 -2.01 27.89
N THR A 106 -14.32 -0.91 27.66
CA THR A 106 -15.19 -0.28 28.66
C THR A 106 -16.36 -1.18 29.03
N LEU A 107 -17.05 -1.73 28.04
CA LEU A 107 -18.14 -2.69 28.25
C LEU A 107 -17.66 -3.93 29.00
N THR A 108 -16.48 -4.46 28.66
CA THR A 108 -15.90 -5.61 29.36
C THR A 108 -15.69 -5.34 30.85
N LYS A 109 -15.22 -4.14 31.22
CA LYS A 109 -15.06 -3.75 32.63
C LYS A 109 -16.41 -3.68 33.35
N ILE A 110 -17.40 -3.03 32.74
CA ILE A 110 -18.75 -2.91 33.30
C ILE A 110 -19.37 -4.29 33.53
N VAL A 111 -19.24 -5.20 32.55
CA VAL A 111 -19.75 -6.57 32.68
C VAL A 111 -19.06 -7.32 33.83
N ALA A 112 -17.75 -7.14 34.00
CA ALA A 112 -17.02 -7.76 35.10
C ALA A 112 -17.47 -7.22 36.48
N GLU A 113 -17.66 -5.91 36.60
CA GLU A 113 -18.15 -5.25 37.81
C GLU A 113 -19.57 -5.70 38.17
N LEU A 114 -20.50 -5.68 37.21
CA LEU A 114 -21.86 -6.17 37.41
C LEU A 114 -21.90 -7.66 37.77
N SER A 115 -21.00 -8.47 37.20
CA SER A 115 -20.89 -9.90 37.54
C SER A 115 -20.47 -10.08 38.99
N LEU A 116 -19.55 -9.24 39.49
CA LEU A 116 -19.11 -9.24 40.87
C LEU A 116 -20.23 -8.80 41.82
N GLU A 117 -20.93 -7.71 41.50
CA GLU A 117 -22.07 -7.22 42.30
C GLU A 117 -23.18 -8.26 42.40
N VAL A 118 -23.53 -8.92 41.28
CA VAL A 118 -24.52 -10.01 41.28
C VAL A 118 -24.05 -11.20 42.13
N HIS A 119 -22.76 -11.52 42.10
CA HIS A 119 -22.20 -12.58 42.94
C HIS A 119 -22.33 -12.24 44.44
N GLN A 120 -21.90 -11.03 44.82
CA GLN A 120 -21.97 -10.55 46.21
C GLN A 120 -23.40 -10.50 46.73
N ALA A 121 -24.34 -9.95 45.94
CA ALA A 121 -25.75 -9.90 46.32
C ALA A 121 -26.34 -11.31 46.54
N ARG A 122 -25.92 -12.30 45.76
CA ARG A 122 -26.34 -13.70 45.95
C ARG A 122 -25.76 -14.30 47.22
N GLU A 123 -24.51 -14.01 47.56
CA GLU A 123 -23.87 -14.47 48.79
C GLU A 123 -24.52 -13.86 50.03
N GLU A 124 -24.80 -12.55 50.02
CA GLU A 124 -25.50 -11.85 51.09
C GLU A 124 -26.91 -12.43 51.33
N LEU A 125 -27.67 -12.66 50.25
CA LEU A 125 -28.98 -13.31 50.33
C LEU A 125 -28.89 -14.73 50.91
N ALA A 126 -27.86 -15.50 50.56
CA ALA A 126 -27.63 -16.83 51.11
C ALA A 126 -27.28 -16.77 52.61
N ALA A 127 -26.43 -15.82 53.03
CA ALA A 127 -26.06 -15.61 54.43
C ALA A 127 -27.27 -15.22 55.28
N LEU A 128 -28.09 -14.27 54.81
CA LEU A 128 -29.33 -13.85 55.50
C LEU A 128 -30.28 -15.04 55.71
N ARG A 129 -30.45 -15.90 54.69
CA ARG A 129 -31.29 -17.11 54.79
C ARG A 129 -30.79 -18.09 55.84
N GLN A 130 -29.47 -18.28 55.95
CA GLN A 130 -28.87 -19.18 56.96
C GLN A 130 -29.09 -18.68 58.39
N VAL A 131 -29.01 -17.36 58.63
CA VAL A 131 -29.25 -16.77 59.95
C VAL A 131 -30.71 -16.93 60.40
N THR A 132 -31.68 -16.80 59.48
CA THR A 132 -33.10 -17.05 59.78
C THR A 132 -33.43 -18.50 60.17
N HIS A 133 -32.54 -19.47 59.92
CA HIS A 133 -32.81 -20.88 60.22
C HIS A 133 -32.53 -21.29 61.68
N ILE A 134 -32.05 -20.37 62.54
CA ILE A 134 -31.72 -20.67 63.95
C ILE A 134 -32.94 -20.58 64.90
N GLY A 135 -34.13 -20.24 64.38
CA GLY A 135 -35.32 -19.91 65.18
C GLY A 135 -36.48 -20.91 65.15
N THR A 136 -36.28 -22.21 64.95
CA THR A 136 -37.35 -23.22 65.18
C THR A 136 -36.80 -24.54 65.73
N GLN A 137 -36.07 -24.49 66.84
CA GLN A 137 -35.99 -25.63 67.76
C GLN A 137 -36.69 -25.21 69.05
N SER A 138 -37.98 -25.55 69.18
CA SER A 138 -38.70 -25.46 70.45
C SER A 138 -38.04 -26.37 71.49
N PRO A 139 -37.59 -25.84 72.64
CA PRO A 139 -37.20 -26.63 73.78
C PRO A 139 -38.33 -26.60 74.82
N HIS A 140 -39.15 -27.64 74.85
CA HIS A 140 -40.02 -28.02 75.98
C HIS A 140 -40.46 -29.48 75.71
N ASP A 141 -40.36 -30.46 76.58
CA ASP A 141 -39.95 -30.48 77.99
C ASP A 141 -39.59 -31.93 78.36
N ARG A 142 -38.66 -32.13 79.30
CA ARG A 142 -38.32 -33.46 79.85
C ARG A 142 -39.06 -33.67 81.18
N LEU A 143 -39.91 -34.70 81.18
CA LEU A 143 -40.18 -35.71 82.25
C LEU A 143 -40.92 -35.21 83.53
N PRO A 144 -41.40 -36.07 84.47
CA PRO A 144 -41.48 -37.55 84.56
C PRO A 144 -42.87 -38.10 85.05
N GLY A 145 -43.06 -39.43 85.11
CA GLY A 145 -44.13 -40.02 85.96
C GLY A 145 -44.53 -41.47 85.68
N THR A 146 -44.01 -42.37 86.54
CA THR A 146 -44.43 -43.75 86.94
C THR A 146 -44.89 -44.76 85.89
#